data_AF-A0A9X2Y173-F1
#
_entry.id   AF-A0A9X2Y173-F1
#
_cell.length_a   1.000
_cell.length_b   1.000
_cell.length_c   1.000
_cell.angle_alpha   90.00
_cell.angle_beta   90.00
_cell.angle_gamma   90.00
#
_symmetry.space_group_name_H-M   'P 1'
#
loop_
_entity.id
_entity.type
_entity.pdbx_description
1 polymer ?
#
loop_
_entity_poly.entity_id
_entity_poly.type
_entity_poly.pdbx_seq_one_letter_code
_entity_poly.pdbx_strand_id
1 'polypeptide(L)'
;MNLVELANRERELYEVVTSLQGTMEEKIKQLKERGVFEEYRRIHQQYAQLHNQETEALKRGLFLTWYSTVEPPCFTGIKELDSAAENQIISTLDRQLEQGIIDYELDWMLSYYANLEFAFERFKGYESLQKKLQNPPLELPRHIDNEGMLKRGQMGLYWNSLEVFNK
;
A
#
# COMPACT_ATOMS: atom_id res chain seq x y z
N MET A 1 10.22 -12.76 6.70
CA MET A 1 10.04 -11.86 7.85
C MET A 1 8.59 -11.92 8.31
N ASN A 2 8.31 -11.58 9.56
CA ASN A 2 6.95 -11.38 10.05
C ASN A 2 6.47 -9.93 9.78
N LEU A 3 5.20 -9.63 10.08
CA LEU A 3 4.60 -8.32 9.86
C LEU A 3 5.29 -7.16 10.59
N VAL A 4 5.85 -7.41 11.78
CA VAL A 4 6.54 -6.38 12.57
C VAL A 4 7.89 -6.06 11.94
N GLU A 5 8.64 -7.09 11.56
CA GLU A 5 9.91 -6.96 10.85
C GLU A 5 9.74 -6.22 9.52
N LEU A 6 8.69 -6.54 8.74
CA LEU A 6 8.37 -5.85 7.48
C LEU A 6 8.06 -4.36 7.72
N ALA A 7 7.19 -4.05 8.68
CA ALA A 7 6.86 -2.66 9.02
C ALA A 7 8.07 -1.87 9.56
N ASN A 8 8.96 -2.49 10.32
CA ASN A 8 10.20 -1.86 10.77
C ASN A 8 11.10 -1.54 9.58
N ARG A 9 11.25 -2.51 8.66
CA ARG A 9 12.07 -2.32 7.47
C ARG A 9 11.54 -1.21 6.56
N GLU A 10 10.23 -1.12 6.38
CA GLU A 10 9.61 -0.01 5.66
C GLU A 10 9.94 1.34 6.31
N ARG A 11 9.88 1.44 7.65
CA ARG A 11 10.20 2.69 8.35
C ARG A 11 11.66 3.10 8.14
N GLU A 12 12.60 2.17 8.30
CA GLU A 12 14.03 2.43 8.04
C GLU A 12 14.26 2.93 6.61
N LEU A 13 13.61 2.31 5.62
CA LEU A 13 13.72 2.74 4.23
C LEU A 13 13.09 4.12 4.01
N TYR A 14 11.96 4.41 4.64
CA TYR A 14 11.29 5.70 4.52
C TYR A 14 12.08 6.85 5.18
N GLU A 15 12.77 6.58 6.29
CA GLU A 15 13.74 7.51 6.88
C GLU A 15 14.87 7.85 5.91
N VAL A 16 15.38 6.85 5.18
CA VAL A 16 16.35 7.10 4.11
C VAL A 16 15.75 8.02 3.04
N VAL A 17 14.56 7.70 2.53
CA VAL A 17 13.88 8.47 1.47
C VAL A 17 13.71 9.94 1.88
N THR A 18 13.17 10.18 3.07
CA THR A 18 12.88 11.52 3.60
C THR A 18 14.15 12.31 3.92
N SER A 19 15.27 11.65 4.22
CA SER A 19 16.55 12.31 4.44
C SER A 19 17.22 12.85 3.16
N LEU A 20 16.85 12.33 1.98
CA LEU A 20 17.52 12.67 0.73
C LEU A 20 17.27 14.13 0.32
N GLN A 21 18.34 14.78 -0.14
CA GLN A 21 18.33 16.14 -0.67
C GLN A 21 18.59 16.13 -2.18
N GLY A 22 18.27 17.24 -2.84
CA GLY A 22 18.43 17.42 -4.28
C GLY A 22 17.12 17.39 -5.06
N THR A 23 17.23 17.44 -6.38
CA THR A 23 16.09 17.35 -7.31
C THR A 23 15.43 15.98 -7.27
N MET A 24 14.25 15.85 -7.89
CA MET A 24 13.55 14.56 -7.98
C MET A 24 14.41 13.49 -8.66
N GLU A 25 15.13 13.85 -9.72
CA GLU A 25 16.03 12.97 -10.48
C GLU A 25 17.24 12.53 -9.63
N GLU A 26 17.83 13.46 -8.89
CA GLU A 26 18.94 13.18 -7.98
C GLU A 26 18.51 12.22 -6.86
N LYS A 27 17.31 12.43 -6.29
CA LYS A 27 16.75 11.53 -5.28
C LYS A 27 16.50 10.14 -5.86
N ILE A 28 15.91 10.03 -7.05
CA ILE A 28 15.67 8.73 -7.71
C ILE A 28 16.99 7.99 -7.93
N LYS A 29 18.04 8.67 -8.38
CA LYS A 29 19.37 8.08 -8.56
C LYS A 29 19.94 7.57 -7.23
N GLN A 30 19.89 8.39 -6.18
CA GLN A 30 20.35 8.02 -4.85
C GLN A 30 19.58 6.81 -4.27
N LEU A 31 18.25 6.77 -4.45
CA LEU A 31 17.41 5.65 -4.00
C LEU A 31 17.77 4.34 -4.70
N LYS A 32 18.04 4.42 -6.01
CA LYS A 32 18.50 3.27 -6.80
C LYS A 32 19.87 2.78 -6.33
N GLU A 33 20.83 3.68 -6.16
CA GLU A 33 22.19 3.36 -5.71
C GLU A 33 22.21 2.74 -4.29
N ARG A 34 21.29 3.18 -3.43
CA ARG A 34 21.11 2.62 -2.07
C ARG A 34 20.28 1.34 -2.03
N GLY A 35 19.76 0.87 -3.17
CA GLY A 35 18.95 -0.34 -3.26
C GLY A 35 17.55 -0.24 -2.65
N VAL A 36 17.03 0.97 -2.41
CA VAL A 36 15.73 1.17 -1.73
C VAL A 36 14.57 0.55 -2.53
N PHE A 37 14.58 0.70 -3.86
CA PHE A 37 13.55 0.11 -4.73
C PHE A 37 13.52 -1.42 -4.65
N GLU A 38 14.70 -2.05 -4.65
CA GLU A 38 14.82 -3.50 -4.55
C GLU A 38 14.33 -4.03 -3.20
N GLU A 39 14.59 -3.28 -2.13
CA GLU A 39 14.11 -3.64 -0.79
C GLU A 39 12.58 -3.53 -0.69
N TYR A 40 11.96 -2.48 -1.24
CA TYR A 40 10.50 -2.40 -1.29
C TYR A 40 9.88 -3.51 -2.13
N ARG A 41 10.50 -3.88 -3.25
CA ARG A 41 10.06 -5.04 -4.04
C ARG A 41 10.07 -6.32 -3.21
N ARG A 42 11.12 -6.57 -2.43
CA ARG A 42 11.22 -7.74 -1.53
C ARG A 42 10.19 -7.71 -0.41
N ILE A 43 9.95 -6.55 0.21
CA ILE A 43 8.93 -6.38 1.26
C ILE A 43 7.55 -6.70 0.70
N HIS A 44 7.22 -6.16 -0.49
CA HIS A 44 5.95 -6.40 -1.15
C HIS A 44 5.74 -7.87 -1.51
N GLN A 45 6.77 -8.54 -2.05
CA GLN A 45 6.75 -9.99 -2.29
C GLN A 45 6.49 -10.78 -1.00
N GLN A 46 7.07 -10.38 0.13
CA GLN A 46 6.81 -11.03 1.42
C GLN A 46 5.40 -10.80 1.93
N TYR A 47 4.82 -9.61 1.74
CA TYR A 47 3.39 -9.40 2.01
C TYR A 47 2.51 -10.29 1.13
N ALA A 48 2.83 -10.40 -0.16
CA ALA A 48 2.14 -11.31 -1.08
C ALA A 48 2.32 -12.80 -0.72
N GLN A 49 3.33 -13.20 0.05
CA GLN A 49 3.42 -14.58 0.57
C GLN A 49 2.54 -14.79 1.79
N LEU A 50 2.40 -13.78 2.66
CA LEU A 50 1.68 -13.88 3.93
C LEU A 50 0.17 -13.62 3.82
N HIS A 51 -0.30 -12.97 2.74
CA HIS A 51 -1.65 -12.43 2.62
C HIS A 51 -2.80 -13.44 2.82
N ASN A 52 -2.59 -14.73 2.53
CA ASN A 52 -3.63 -15.77 2.72
C ASN A 52 -3.80 -16.17 4.20
N GLN A 53 -2.79 -15.93 5.03
CA GLN A 53 -2.78 -16.29 6.45
C GLN A 53 -3.03 -15.06 7.33
N GLU A 54 -2.66 -13.88 6.83
CA GLU A 54 -2.65 -12.63 7.58
C GLU A 54 -3.34 -11.52 6.77
N THR A 55 -4.57 -11.16 7.13
CA THR A 55 -5.31 -10.06 6.46
C THR A 55 -4.53 -8.74 6.49
N GLU A 56 -3.73 -8.50 7.52
CA GLU A 56 -2.86 -7.31 7.59
C GLU A 56 -1.78 -7.30 6.49
N ALA A 57 -1.28 -8.48 6.06
CA ALA A 57 -0.36 -8.54 4.94
C ALA A 57 -1.06 -8.16 3.62
N LEU A 58 -2.33 -8.56 3.45
CA LEU A 58 -3.13 -8.16 2.28
C LEU A 58 -3.31 -6.64 2.22
N LYS A 59 -3.69 -6.01 3.34
CA LYS A 59 -3.89 -4.54 3.42
C LYS A 59 -2.61 -3.78 3.10
N ARG A 60 -1.48 -4.17 3.70
CA ARG A 60 -0.19 -3.49 3.51
C ARG A 60 0.37 -3.72 2.11
N GLY A 61 0.24 -4.94 1.59
CA GLY A 61 0.61 -5.24 0.21
C GLY A 61 -0.21 -4.42 -0.79
N LEU A 62 -1.52 -4.32 -0.58
CA LEU A 62 -2.42 -3.49 -1.39
C LEU A 62 -2.02 -2.00 -1.31
N PHE A 63 -1.76 -1.50 -0.10
CA PHE A 63 -1.29 -0.12 0.09
C PHE A 63 -0.04 0.16 -0.73
N LEU A 64 0.99 -0.70 -0.67
CA LEU A 64 2.22 -0.50 -1.45
C LEU A 64 1.95 -0.53 -2.96
N THR A 65 1.09 -1.44 -3.44
CA THR A 65 0.66 -1.49 -4.85
C THR A 65 0.03 -0.16 -5.27
N TRP A 66 -0.93 0.34 -4.51
CA TRP A 66 -1.63 1.60 -4.76
C TRP A 66 -0.66 2.80 -4.68
N TYR A 67 0.08 2.91 -3.58
CA TYR A 67 0.96 4.04 -3.29
C TYR A 67 2.11 4.17 -4.30
N SER A 68 2.63 3.04 -4.81
CA SER A 68 3.62 3.03 -5.90
C SER A 68 3.11 3.62 -7.22
N THR A 69 1.78 3.67 -7.40
CA THR A 69 1.14 4.16 -8.61
C THR A 69 0.75 5.62 -8.49
N VAL A 70 0.29 6.04 -7.30
CA VAL A 70 -0.25 7.39 -7.10
C VAL A 70 0.79 8.42 -6.68
N GLU A 71 1.92 7.99 -6.09
CA GLU A 71 2.95 8.91 -5.61
C GLU A 71 4.32 8.70 -6.27
N PRO A 72 5.05 9.79 -6.60
CA PRO A 72 6.38 9.69 -7.19
C PRO A 72 7.39 8.95 -6.27
N PRO A 73 8.23 8.06 -6.83
CA PRO A 73 9.21 7.30 -6.06
C PRO A 73 10.22 8.14 -5.27
N CYS A 74 10.47 9.38 -5.66
CA CYS A 74 11.36 10.28 -4.92
C CYS A 74 10.82 10.67 -3.54
N PHE A 75 9.53 10.48 -3.28
CA PHE A 75 8.90 10.76 -1.98
C PHE A 75 8.58 9.50 -1.19
N THR A 76 8.37 8.36 -1.87
CA THR A 76 7.95 7.10 -1.21
C THR A 76 9.06 6.06 -1.12
N GLY A 77 10.05 6.13 -2.02
CA GLY A 77 11.03 5.06 -2.20
C GLY A 77 10.47 3.80 -2.85
N ILE A 78 9.21 3.79 -3.28
CA ILE A 78 8.55 2.61 -3.87
C ILE A 78 8.56 2.77 -5.38
N LYS A 79 9.13 1.81 -6.09
CA LYS A 79 9.19 1.80 -7.56
C LYS A 79 9.28 0.38 -8.09
N GLU A 80 8.63 0.10 -9.23
CA GLU A 80 8.77 -1.14 -9.99
C GLU A 80 8.57 -2.39 -9.08
N LEU A 81 7.42 -2.47 -8.44
CA LEU A 81 7.02 -3.64 -7.65
C LEU A 81 6.93 -4.90 -8.54
N ASP A 82 6.96 -6.06 -7.90
CA ASP A 82 6.90 -7.33 -8.60
C ASP A 82 5.48 -7.61 -9.09
N SER A 83 5.29 -7.65 -10.41
CA SER A 83 3.97 -7.84 -11.00
C SER A 83 3.27 -9.15 -10.59
N ALA A 84 4.02 -10.21 -10.27
CA ALA A 84 3.42 -11.46 -9.82
C ALA A 84 2.89 -11.31 -8.38
N ALA A 85 3.65 -10.66 -7.50
CA ALA A 85 3.20 -10.31 -6.15
C ALA A 85 1.99 -9.36 -6.17
N GLU A 86 1.97 -8.37 -7.08
CA GLU A 86 0.82 -7.48 -7.26
C GLU A 86 -0.42 -8.28 -7.66
N ASN A 87 -0.31 -9.15 -8.67
CA ASN A 87 -1.42 -9.99 -9.12
C ASN A 87 -1.90 -10.97 -8.03
N GLN A 88 -1.00 -11.49 -7.19
CA GLN A 88 -1.38 -12.33 -6.05
C GLN A 88 -2.27 -11.57 -5.07
N ILE A 89 -1.85 -10.38 -4.64
CA ILE A 89 -2.61 -9.52 -3.74
C ILE A 89 -3.97 -9.16 -4.34
N ILE A 90 -3.99 -8.68 -5.59
CA ILE A 90 -5.21 -8.26 -6.26
C ILE A 90 -6.16 -9.44 -6.51
N SER A 91 -5.65 -10.61 -6.88
CA SER A 91 -6.49 -11.81 -7.09
C SER A 91 -7.17 -12.28 -5.81
N THR A 92 -6.47 -12.24 -4.66
CA THR A 92 -7.10 -12.60 -3.39
C THR A 92 -8.12 -11.58 -2.95
N LEU A 93 -7.84 -10.29 -3.16
CA LEU A 93 -8.80 -9.23 -2.90
C LEU A 93 -10.08 -9.41 -3.74
N ASP A 94 -9.94 -9.63 -5.04
CA ASP A 94 -11.05 -9.82 -5.98
C ASP A 94 -11.94 -11.01 -5.57
N ARG A 95 -11.31 -12.13 -5.19
CA ARG A 95 -12.01 -13.31 -4.67
C ARG A 95 -12.73 -13.03 -3.34
N GLN A 96 -12.11 -12.27 -2.42
CA GLN A 96 -12.75 -11.89 -1.15
C GLN A 96 -13.99 -11.00 -1.39
N LEU A 97 -13.90 -10.07 -2.33
CA LEU A 97 -15.02 -9.23 -2.76
C LEU A 97 -16.13 -10.08 -3.41
N GLU A 98 -15.79 -11.01 -4.29
CA GLU A 98 -16.75 -11.94 -4.91
C GLU A 98 -17.54 -12.73 -3.86
N GLN A 99 -16.85 -13.18 -2.80
CA GLN A 99 -17.45 -13.97 -1.72
C GLN A 99 -18.19 -13.12 -0.68
N GLY A 100 -18.08 -11.79 -0.74
CA GLY A 100 -18.62 -10.89 0.28
C GLY A 100 -17.91 -10.99 1.63
N ILE A 101 -16.67 -11.47 1.67
CA ILE A 101 -15.87 -11.67 2.88
C ILE A 101 -14.75 -10.62 2.89
N ILE A 102 -15.12 -9.37 3.18
CA ILE A 102 -14.18 -8.26 3.28
C ILE A 102 -14.07 -7.76 4.72
N ASP A 103 -12.84 -7.52 5.16
CA ASP A 103 -12.56 -6.87 6.44
C ASP A 103 -13.04 -5.42 6.42
N TYR A 104 -13.65 -4.95 7.52
CA TYR A 104 -14.18 -3.59 7.61
C TYR A 104 -13.12 -2.52 7.30
N GLU A 105 -11.88 -2.72 7.77
CA GLU A 105 -10.80 -1.77 7.52
C GLU A 105 -10.42 -1.72 6.05
N LEU A 106 -10.25 -2.90 5.44
CA LEU A 106 -9.95 -3.03 4.03
C LEU A 106 -11.06 -2.43 3.15
N ASP A 107 -12.32 -2.54 3.56
CA ASP A 107 -13.46 -1.99 2.82
C ASP A 107 -13.40 -0.47 2.67
N TRP A 108 -13.16 0.26 3.78
CA TRP A 108 -13.06 1.72 3.71
C TRP A 108 -11.73 2.19 3.09
N MET A 109 -10.64 1.42 3.25
CA MET A 109 -9.38 1.70 2.55
C MET A 109 -9.58 1.65 1.02
N LEU A 110 -10.30 0.65 0.52
CA LEU A 110 -10.62 0.54 -0.90
C LEU A 110 -11.48 1.70 -1.39
N SER A 111 -12.48 2.12 -0.61
CA SER A 111 -13.27 3.31 -0.95
C SER A 111 -12.40 4.55 -1.08
N TYR A 112 -11.43 4.71 -0.18
CA TYR A 112 -10.48 5.81 -0.27
C TYR A 112 -9.61 5.72 -1.54
N TYR A 113 -9.06 4.54 -1.83
CA TYR A 113 -8.20 4.32 -3.00
C TYR A 113 -8.95 4.47 -4.33
N ALA A 114 -10.24 4.16 -4.36
CA ALA A 114 -11.10 4.30 -5.53
C ALA A 114 -11.22 5.75 -6.04
N ASN A 115 -10.96 6.75 -5.19
CA ASN A 115 -10.95 8.16 -5.60
C ASN A 115 -9.88 8.45 -6.69
N LEU A 116 -8.88 7.58 -6.82
CA LEU A 116 -7.85 7.65 -7.86
C LEU A 116 -7.98 6.42 -8.77
N GLU A 117 -9.05 6.38 -9.58
CA GLU A 117 -9.41 5.24 -10.43
C GLU A 117 -8.23 4.73 -11.28
N PHE A 118 -7.38 5.65 -11.77
CA PHE A 118 -6.20 5.30 -12.57
C PHE A 118 -5.23 4.34 -11.86
N ALA A 119 -5.23 4.32 -10.52
CA ALA A 119 -4.36 3.47 -9.71
C ALA A 119 -4.61 1.97 -9.94
N PHE A 120 -5.81 1.60 -10.42
CA PHE A 120 -6.20 0.21 -10.67
C PHE A 120 -6.44 -0.11 -12.14
N GLU A 121 -6.10 0.78 -13.08
CA GLU A 121 -6.35 0.57 -14.51
C GLU A 121 -5.68 -0.69 -15.07
N ARG A 122 -4.50 -1.05 -14.55
CA ARG A 122 -3.78 -2.27 -14.95
C ARG A 122 -4.43 -3.57 -14.44
N PHE A 123 -5.43 -3.46 -13.56
CA PHE A 123 -6.15 -4.57 -12.94
C PHE A 123 -7.61 -4.69 -13.44
N LYS A 124 -7.91 -4.18 -14.65
CA LYS A 124 -9.26 -4.23 -15.26
C LYS A 124 -9.83 -5.65 -15.44
N GLY A 125 -8.99 -6.69 -15.41
CA GLY A 125 -9.44 -8.08 -15.50
C GLY A 125 -10.08 -8.65 -14.23
N TYR A 126 -10.04 -7.91 -13.11
CA TYR A 126 -10.57 -8.36 -11.81
C TYR A 126 -11.97 -7.78 -11.57
N GLU A 127 -13.00 -8.50 -11.99
CA GLU A 127 -14.37 -7.98 -12.10
C GLU A 127 -14.97 -7.48 -10.78
N SER A 128 -14.76 -8.20 -9.68
CA SER A 128 -15.35 -7.85 -8.38
C SER A 128 -14.68 -6.61 -7.80
N LEU A 129 -13.36 -6.48 -7.99
CA LEU A 129 -12.63 -5.25 -7.70
C LEU A 129 -13.17 -4.09 -8.54
N GLN A 130 -13.32 -4.24 -9.86
CA GLN A 130 -13.86 -3.16 -10.70
C GLN A 130 -15.27 -2.74 -10.27
N LYS A 131 -16.15 -3.69 -9.93
CA LYS A 131 -17.49 -3.39 -9.40
C LYS A 131 -17.43 -2.59 -8.10
N LYS A 132 -16.51 -2.95 -7.18
CA LYS A 132 -16.29 -2.22 -5.92
C LYS A 132 -15.78 -0.81 -6.16
N LEU A 133 -14.84 -0.62 -7.09
CA LEU A 133 -14.26 0.69 -7.41
C LEU A 133 -15.25 1.65 -8.09
N GLN A 134 -16.23 1.13 -8.84
CA GLN A 134 -17.27 1.95 -9.48
C GLN A 134 -18.33 2.48 -8.51
N ASN A 135 -18.52 1.81 -7.37
CA ASN A 135 -19.51 2.18 -6.37
C ASN A 135 -18.88 2.17 -4.96
N PRO A 136 -17.85 3.00 -4.70
CA PRO A 136 -17.20 3.01 -3.41
C PRO A 136 -18.17 3.56 -2.35
N PRO A 137 -18.38 2.87 -1.22
CA PRO A 137 -19.14 3.45 -0.12
C PRO A 137 -18.41 4.69 0.41
N LEU A 138 -19.17 5.76 0.63
CA LEU A 138 -18.66 7.12 0.86
C LEU A 138 -18.14 7.40 2.28
N GLU A 139 -18.14 6.41 3.18
CA GLU A 139 -17.87 6.68 4.61
C GLU A 139 -16.52 6.15 5.06
N LEU A 140 -15.56 7.06 5.17
CA LEU A 140 -14.38 6.85 6.00
C LEU A 140 -14.80 6.78 7.48
N PRO A 141 -14.08 6.04 8.34
CA PRO A 141 -14.31 6.10 9.76
C PRO A 141 -14.08 7.53 10.28
N ARG A 142 -14.70 7.89 11.41
CA ARG A 142 -14.47 9.22 12.01
C ARG A 142 -13.08 9.35 12.65
N HIS A 143 -12.53 8.24 13.12
CA HIS A 143 -11.26 8.16 13.81
C HIS A 143 -10.59 6.82 13.46
N ILE A 144 -9.27 6.79 13.54
CA ILE A 144 -8.44 5.57 13.41
C ILE A 144 -7.64 5.36 14.70
N ASP A 145 -7.21 4.12 14.94
CA ASP A 145 -6.25 3.83 16.00
C ASP A 145 -4.84 4.30 15.58
N ASN A 146 -4.52 5.56 15.90
CA ASN A 146 -3.24 6.18 15.55
C ASN A 146 -2.04 5.38 16.08
N GLU A 147 -2.11 4.86 17.31
CA GLU A 147 -1.03 4.08 17.91
C GLU A 147 -0.86 2.72 17.23
N GLY A 148 -1.96 2.08 16.87
CA GLY A 148 -1.97 0.87 16.06
C GLY A 148 -1.39 1.11 14.67
N MET A 149 -1.73 2.23 14.03
CA MET A 149 -1.24 2.60 12.70
C MET A 149 0.28 2.83 12.70
N LEU A 150 0.86 3.44 13.73
CA LEU A 150 2.33 3.63 13.82
C LEU A 150 3.15 2.33 13.73
N LYS A 151 2.51 1.16 13.96
CA LYS A 151 3.13 -0.16 13.87
C LYS A 151 3.05 -0.79 12.47
N ARG A 152 2.51 -0.08 11.48
CA ARG A 152 2.17 -0.62 10.14
C ARG A 152 3.01 -0.05 9.00
N GLY A 153 4.26 0.32 9.27
CA GLY A 153 5.18 0.74 8.22
C GLY A 153 4.77 2.04 7.54
N GLN A 154 5.00 2.16 6.23
CA GLN A 154 4.60 3.35 5.48
C GLN A 154 3.07 3.51 5.41
N MET A 155 2.31 2.41 5.37
CA MET A 155 0.83 2.47 5.38
C MET A 155 0.33 3.22 6.62
N GLY A 156 0.92 2.91 7.77
CA GLY A 156 0.61 3.56 9.04
C GLY A 156 0.94 5.05 9.07
N LEU A 157 2.14 5.40 8.61
CA LEU A 157 2.57 6.79 8.51
C LEU A 157 1.66 7.60 7.56
N TYR A 158 1.27 7.00 6.44
CA TYR A 158 0.37 7.60 5.47
C TYR A 158 -1.00 7.90 6.11
N TRP A 159 -1.65 6.90 6.71
CA TRP A 159 -2.98 7.08 7.31
C TRP A 159 -2.99 8.11 8.44
N ASN A 160 -1.96 8.10 9.30
CA ASN A 160 -1.82 9.10 10.36
C ASN A 160 -1.50 10.52 9.84
N SER A 161 -1.07 10.65 8.58
CA SER A 161 -0.79 11.97 7.99
C SER A 161 -2.05 12.67 7.46
N LEU A 162 -3.16 11.94 7.26
CA LEU A 162 -4.35 12.51 6.64
C LEU A 162 -5.13 13.38 7.62
N GLU A 163 -5.38 14.64 7.23
CA GLU A 163 -6.08 15.64 8.05
C GLU A 163 -7.49 15.20 8.49
N VAL A 164 -8.15 14.33 7.72
CA VAL A 164 -9.48 13.81 8.03
C VAL A 164 -9.53 13.08 9.38
N PHE A 165 -8.38 12.56 9.84
CA PHE A 165 -8.26 11.83 11.11
C PHE A 165 -7.56 12.64 12.22
N ASN A 166 -7.12 13.87 11.94
CA ASN A 166 -6.43 14.75 12.88
C ASN A 166 -7.38 15.61 13.73
N LYS A 167 -8.63 15.15 13.93
CA LYS A 167 -9.68 15.89 14.65
C LYS A 167 -9.92 15.36 16.05
#